data_AF-A0A5B7SZH5-F1
#
_entry.id   AF-A0A5B7SZH5-F1
#
_cell.length_a   1.000
_cell.length_b   1.000
_cell.length_c   1.000
_cell.angle_alpha   90.00
_cell.angle_beta   90.00
_cell.angle_gamma   90.00
#
_symmetry.space_group_name_H-M   'P 1'
#
loop_
_entity.id
_entity.type
_entity.pdbx_description
1 polymer ?
#
loop_
_entity_poly.entity_id
_entity_poly.type
_entity_poly.pdbx_seq_one_letter_code
_entity_poly.pdbx_strand_id
1 'polypeptide(L)'
;MKKLLLTTLFGMFFLVGYSQDRFVLSFDDFQVVEDLNTFQKSHVRFPGQDLVVTINNLHDLQNIGNYLDVFGKTLVVDSMQRTASGTHSIILRREDGRDFYDIFPTLSAELIPLTLYEKTEAMEP
;
A
#
# COMPACT_ATOMS: atom_id res chain seq x y z
N MET A 1 -16.37 -39.41 -27.63
CA MET A 1 -15.19 -39.01 -26.84
C MET A 1 -14.73 -37.58 -27.12
N LYS A 2 -14.55 -37.16 -28.39
CA LYS A 2 -14.10 -35.79 -28.74
C LYS A 2 -14.96 -34.64 -28.18
N LYS A 3 -16.29 -34.81 -28.13
CA LYS A 3 -17.23 -33.80 -27.59
C LYS A 3 -17.07 -33.55 -26.08
N LEU A 4 -16.71 -34.60 -25.33
CA LEU A 4 -16.57 -34.55 -23.88
C LEU A 4 -15.28 -33.81 -23.49
N LEU A 5 -14.20 -34.05 -24.25
CA LEU A 5 -12.93 -33.36 -24.07
C LEU A 5 -13.02 -31.86 -24.35
N LEU A 6 -13.83 -31.45 -25.33
CA LEU A 6 -14.06 -30.04 -25.65
C LEU A 6 -14.81 -29.31 -24.52
N THR A 7 -15.83 -29.95 -23.93
CA THR A 7 -16.55 -29.37 -22.79
C THR A 7 -15.67 -29.30 -21.54
N THR A 8 -14.79 -30.27 -21.30
CA THR A 8 -13.85 -30.20 -20.18
C THR A 8 -12.85 -29.05 -20.36
N LEU A 9 -12.32 -28.87 -21.58
CA LEU A 9 -11.40 -27.78 -21.90
C LEU A 9 -12.06 -26.41 -21.72
N PHE A 10 -13.31 -26.25 -22.18
CA PHE A 10 -14.05 -25.00 -22.05
C PHE A 10 -14.47 -24.71 -20.59
N GLY A 11 -14.74 -25.75 -19.80
CA GLY A 11 -15.05 -25.61 -18.37
C GLY A 11 -13.88 -25.13 -17.53
N MET A 12 -12.64 -25.47 -17.89
CA MET A 12 -11.44 -25.04 -17.15
C MET A 12 -11.18 -23.53 -17.21
N PHE A 13 -11.67 -22.82 -18.24
CA PHE A 13 -11.52 -21.36 -18.33
C PHE A 13 -12.28 -20.62 -17.22
N PHE A 14 -13.33 -21.20 -16.66
CA PHE A 14 -14.11 -20.57 -15.57
C PHE A 14 -13.48 -20.76 -14.19
N LEU A 15 -12.42 -21.56 -14.07
CA LEU A 15 -11.76 -21.83 -12.79
C LEU A 15 -10.56 -20.90 -12.51
N VAL A 16 -10.23 -19.99 -13.43
CA VAL A 16 -9.11 -19.06 -13.26
C VAL A 16 -9.62 -17.76 -12.63
N GLY A 17 -9.80 -17.80 -11.31
CA GLY A 17 -10.05 -16.59 -10.51
C GLY A 17 -8.72 -15.97 -10.06
N TYR A 18 -8.45 -14.73 -10.45
CA TYR A 18 -7.37 -13.94 -9.87
C TYR A 18 -7.90 -13.24 -8.61
N SER A 19 -7.37 -13.58 -7.45
CA SER A 19 -7.58 -12.79 -6.24
C SER A 19 -6.64 -11.59 -6.27
N GLN A 20 -7.18 -10.38 -6.21
CA GLN A 20 -6.38 -9.15 -6.05
C GLN A 20 -6.18 -8.89 -4.56
N ASP A 21 -4.95 -8.60 -4.15
CA ASP A 21 -4.64 -8.21 -2.78
C ASP A 21 -5.07 -6.76 -2.54
N ARG A 22 -5.89 -6.54 -1.51
CA ARG A 22 -6.37 -5.22 -1.10
C ARG A 22 -5.78 -4.82 0.23
N PHE A 23 -5.39 -3.56 0.34
CA PHE A 23 -4.77 -2.99 1.53
C PHE A 23 -5.46 -1.70 1.92
N VAL A 24 -5.46 -1.39 3.21
CA VAL A 24 -5.75 -0.06 3.74
C VAL A 24 -4.40 0.62 3.94
N LEU A 25 -4.23 1.76 3.28
CA LEU A 25 -3.14 2.70 3.49
C LEU A 25 -3.57 3.66 4.60
N SER A 26 -2.92 3.58 5.75
CA SER A 26 -3.14 4.48 6.88
C SER A 26 -1.90 5.36 7.05
N PHE A 27 -2.08 6.67 7.09
CA PHE A 27 -0.97 7.60 7.33
C PHE A 27 -0.72 7.75 8.82
N ASP A 28 0.56 7.84 9.22
CA ASP A 28 0.89 8.14 10.61
C ASP A 28 0.35 9.52 11.00
N ASP A 29 -0.22 9.59 12.21
CA ASP A 29 -0.73 10.82 12.82
C ASP A 29 0.36 11.89 12.87
N PHE A 30 1.62 11.49 13.05
CA PHE A 30 2.75 12.39 13.14
C PHE A 30 3.78 12.12 12.06
N GLN A 31 3.97 13.10 11.18
CA GLN A 31 5.00 13.07 10.17
C GLN A 31 6.25 13.78 10.68
N VAL A 32 7.41 13.14 10.56
CA VAL A 32 8.68 13.69 11.00
C VAL A 32 9.31 14.48 9.86
N VAL A 33 9.62 15.75 10.10
CA VAL A 33 10.47 16.56 9.23
C VAL A 33 11.89 16.44 9.74
N GLU A 34 12.76 15.77 8.98
CA GLU A 34 14.20 15.84 9.20
C GLU A 34 14.76 16.99 8.36
N ASP A 35 15.07 18.10 9.01
CA ASP A 35 15.84 19.17 8.38
C ASP A 35 17.30 18.75 8.29
N LEU A 36 17.83 18.63 7.07
CA LEU A 36 19.22 18.24 6.83
C LEU A 36 20.23 19.22 7.44
N ASN A 37 19.81 20.44 7.76
CA ASN A 37 20.68 21.49 8.29
C ASN A 37 20.55 21.69 9.81
N THR A 38 19.56 21.08 10.47
CA THR A 38 19.37 21.22 11.91
C THR A 38 19.04 19.88 12.57
N PHE A 39 19.62 19.59 13.74
CA PHE A 39 19.27 18.40 14.53
C PHE A 39 17.85 18.46 15.14
N GLN A 40 17.00 19.40 14.71
CA GLN A 40 15.63 19.53 15.20
C GLN A 40 14.70 18.68 14.35
N LYS A 41 14.08 17.69 14.98
CA LYS A 41 12.97 16.92 14.40
C LYS A 41 11.67 17.63 14.77
N SER A 42 10.96 18.12 13.76
CA SER A 42 9.62 18.70 13.95
C SER A 42 8.57 17.64 13.61
N HIS A 43 7.58 17.48 14.49
CA HIS A 43 6.43 16.59 14.26
C HIS A 43 5.24 17.43 13.83
N VAL A 44 4.69 17.14 12.65
CA VAL A 44 3.48 17.77 12.17
C VAL A 44 2.36 16.75 12.19
N ARG A 45 1.22 17.12 12.79
CA ARG A 45 0.04 16.27 12.80
C ARG A 45 -0.60 16.27 11.42
N PHE A 46 -0.73 15.09 10.83
CA PHE A 46 -1.47 14.91 9.58
C PHE A 46 -2.96 14.70 9.91
N PRO A 47 -3.90 15.25 9.13
CA PRO A 47 -5.30 14.87 9.26
C PRO A 47 -5.42 13.41 8.80
N GLY A 48 -5.55 12.48 9.76
CA GLY A 48 -5.63 11.05 9.48
C GLY A 48 -6.73 10.74 8.46
N GLN A 49 -6.37 10.03 7.40
CA GLN A 49 -7.31 9.48 6.43
C GLN A 49 -6.83 8.08 6.04
N ASP A 50 -7.60 7.08 6.44
CA ASP A 50 -7.44 5.72 5.96
C ASP A 50 -7.97 5.66 4.52
N LEU A 51 -7.15 5.11 3.63
CA LEU A 51 -7.48 4.96 2.23
C LEU A 51 -7.37 3.50 1.82
N VAL A 52 -8.43 2.93 1.25
CA VAL A 52 -8.35 1.60 0.64
C VAL A 52 -7.61 1.71 -0.70
N VAL A 53 -6.48 1.03 -0.81
CA VAL A 53 -5.67 0.95 -2.03
C VAL A 53 -5.64 -0.48 -2.56
N THR A 54 -5.75 -0.62 -3.88
CA THR A 54 -5.58 -1.92 -4.56
C THR A 54 -4.18 -1.97 -5.12
N ILE A 55 -3.39 -2.97 -4.70
CA ILE A 55 -2.03 -3.15 -5.19
C ILE A 55 -2.08 -4.19 -6.31
N ASN A 56 -1.90 -3.75 -7.54
CA ASN A 56 -1.79 -4.63 -8.70
C ASN A 56 -0.43 -5.33 -8.65
N ASN A 57 -0.38 -6.50 -8.03
CA ASN A 57 0.84 -7.28 -7.81
C ASN A 57 1.40 -7.84 -9.14
N LEU A 58 2.73 -7.86 -9.34
CA LEU A 58 3.50 -8.98 -9.95
C LEU A 58 5.01 -8.69 -10.08
N HIS A 59 5.75 -8.68 -8.97
CA HIS A 59 7.06 -9.33 -8.78
C HIS A 59 7.71 -8.75 -7.53
N ASP A 60 7.86 -9.58 -6.50
CA ASP A 60 8.64 -9.29 -5.30
C ASP A 60 8.52 -7.86 -4.75
N LEU A 61 7.66 -7.73 -3.74
CA LEU A 61 7.73 -6.71 -2.69
C LEU A 61 9.13 -6.51 -2.07
N GLN A 62 10.13 -7.27 -2.49
CA GLN A 62 11.49 -7.25 -2.00
C GLN A 62 12.49 -6.47 -2.86
N ASN A 63 12.23 -6.10 -4.14
CA ASN A 63 13.35 -5.54 -4.95
C ASN A 63 13.09 -4.59 -6.14
N ILE A 64 11.89 -4.15 -6.49
CA ILE A 64 11.72 -3.17 -7.60
C ILE A 64 10.64 -2.15 -7.22
N GLY A 65 10.96 -0.85 -7.43
CA GLY A 65 10.18 0.31 -7.00
C GLY A 65 8.67 0.14 -7.18
N ASN A 66 7.98 0.01 -6.06
CA ASN A 66 6.53 -0.11 -6.03
C ASN A 66 5.93 1.29 -6.19
N TYR A 67 4.97 1.41 -7.09
CA TYR A 67 4.17 2.62 -7.23
C TYR A 67 2.78 2.37 -6.65
N LEU A 68 2.28 3.31 -5.86
CA LEU A 68 0.90 3.34 -5.41
C LEU A 68 0.17 4.43 -6.18
N ASP A 69 -0.94 4.06 -6.83
CA ASP A 69 -1.86 5.05 -7.38
C ASP A 69 -2.86 5.45 -6.30
N VAL A 70 -2.81 6.72 -5.88
CA VAL A 70 -3.73 7.34 -4.95
C VAL A 70 -4.45 8.47 -5.66
N PHE A 71 -5.74 8.28 -5.98
CA PHE A 71 -6.58 9.27 -6.68
C PHE A 71 -6.00 9.79 -8.01
N GLY A 72 -5.35 8.95 -8.80
CA GLY A 72 -4.71 9.34 -10.06
C GLY A 72 -3.38 10.07 -9.86
N LYS A 73 -2.80 9.97 -8.67
CA LYS A 73 -1.44 10.43 -8.35
C LYS A 73 -0.58 9.23 -8.00
N THR A 74 0.52 9.10 -8.73
CA THR A 74 1.50 8.06 -8.49
C THR A 74 2.43 8.46 -7.34
N LEU A 75 2.46 7.63 -6.30
CA LEU A 75 3.41 7.69 -5.20
C LEU A 75 4.43 6.57 -5.36
N VAL A 76 5.70 6.87 -5.11
CA VAL A 76 6.81 5.93 -5.13
C VAL A 76 7.02 5.42 -3.71
N VAL A 77 7.08 4.10 -3.54
CA VAL A 77 7.50 3.47 -2.29
C VAL A 77 9.02 3.52 -2.22
N ASP A 78 9.55 4.37 -1.34
CA ASP A 78 10.98 4.59 -1.12
C ASP A 78 11.58 3.49 -0.23
N SER A 79 10.84 3.08 0.81
CA SER A 79 11.18 1.91 1.62
C SER A 79 9.93 1.18 2.09
N MET A 80 10.09 -0.11 2.37
CA MET A 80 9.04 -0.98 2.86
C MET A 80 9.61 -2.00 3.83
N GLN A 81 9.05 -2.07 5.03
CA GLN A 81 9.42 -3.02 6.05
C GLN A 81 8.18 -3.75 6.55
N ARG A 82 8.26 -5.09 6.59
CA ARG A 82 7.19 -5.91 7.14
C ARG A 82 7.27 -5.94 8.67
N THR A 83 6.17 -5.63 9.33
CA THR A 83 6.04 -5.65 10.78
C THR A 83 5.67 -7.07 11.26
N ALA A 84 5.99 -7.39 12.52
CA ALA A 84 5.63 -8.68 13.13
C ALA A 84 4.11 -8.97 13.15
N SER A 85 3.29 -7.92 13.10
CA SER A 85 1.82 -7.97 12.97
C SER A 85 1.34 -8.43 11.59
N GLY A 86 2.21 -8.47 10.59
CA GLY A 86 1.85 -8.79 9.20
C GLY A 86 1.44 -7.57 8.36
N THR A 87 1.44 -6.37 8.95
CA THR A 87 1.34 -5.09 8.23
C THR A 87 2.68 -4.71 7.61
N HIS A 88 2.69 -3.68 6.77
CA HIS A 88 3.92 -3.14 6.21
C HIS A 88 4.04 -1.65 6.50
N SER A 89 5.11 -1.27 7.19
CA SER A 89 5.51 0.13 7.29
C SER A 89 6.16 0.54 5.97
N ILE A 90 5.70 1.64 5.39
CA ILE A 90 6.19 2.16 4.12
C ILE A 90 6.53 3.64 4.22
N ILE A 91 7.53 4.05 3.43
CA ILE A 91 7.87 5.45 3.21
C ILE A 91 7.52 5.78 1.76
N LEU A 92 6.75 6.84 1.57
CA LEU A 92 6.23 7.28 0.28
C LEU A 92 6.89 8.57 -0.15
N ARG A 93 7.23 8.68 -1.43
CA ARG A 93 7.73 9.88 -2.10
C ARG A 93 6.88 10.17 -3.32
N ARG A 94 6.77 11.44 -3.72
CA ARG A 94 6.07 11.78 -4.97
C ARG A 94 6.90 11.34 -6.17
N GLU A 95 6.25 10.84 -7.22
CA GLU A 95 6.90 10.51 -8.50
C GLU A 95 7.62 11.72 -9.11
N ASP A 96 7.04 12.90 -8.99
CA ASP A 96 7.60 14.15 -9.52
C ASP A 96 8.79 14.69 -8.73
N GLY A 97 9.17 14.03 -7.63
CA GLY A 97 10.33 14.39 -6.80
C GLY A 97 10.15 15.70 -6.01
N ARG A 98 8.96 16.29 -6.01
CA ARG A 98 8.64 17.45 -5.15
C ARG A 98 8.24 16.98 -3.76
N ASP A 99 8.30 17.90 -2.82
CA ASP A 99 7.86 17.66 -1.45
C ASP A 99 6.33 17.67 -1.36
N PHE A 100 5.77 16.88 -0.45
CA PHE A 100 4.37 16.99 -0.06
C PHE A 100 4.18 18.30 0.70
N TYR A 101 3.20 19.09 0.28
CA TYR A 101 2.90 20.41 0.85
C TYR A 101 4.10 21.38 0.87
N ASP A 102 5.09 21.16 0.00
CA ASP A 102 6.36 21.89 -0.03
C ASP A 102 7.17 21.82 1.29
N ILE A 103 6.90 20.79 2.12
CA ILE A 103 7.47 20.62 3.47
C ILE A 103 8.05 19.22 3.68
N PHE A 104 7.34 18.17 3.25
CA PHE A 104 7.74 16.78 3.53
C PHE A 104 8.31 16.11 2.28
N PRO A 105 9.60 15.74 2.24
CA PRO A 105 10.14 15.01 1.11
C PRO A 105 9.54 13.61 0.99
N THR A 106 9.15 13.02 2.11
CA THR A 106 8.51 11.71 2.20
C THR A 106 7.39 11.69 3.24
N LEU A 107 6.49 10.72 3.12
CA LEU A 107 5.43 10.45 4.09
C LEU A 107 5.55 9.02 4.61
N SER A 108 5.42 8.85 5.93
CA SER A 108 5.34 7.55 6.58
C SER A 108 3.89 7.07 6.64
N ALA A 109 3.67 5.84 6.21
CA ALA A 109 2.36 5.20 6.23
C ALA A 109 2.47 3.71 6.54
N GLU A 110 1.34 3.09 6.87
CA GLU A 110 1.21 1.67 7.09
C GLU A 110 0.24 1.06 6.06
N LEU A 111 0.65 -0.04 5.44
CA LEU A 111 -0.20 -0.88 4.61
C LEU A 111 -0.73 -2.04 5.44
N ILE A 112 -2.01 -1.98 5.74
CA ILE A 112 -2.74 -2.97 6.51
C ILE A 112 -3.51 -3.86 5.53
N PRO A 113 -3.27 -5.19 5.49
CA PRO A 113 -4.10 -6.11 4.72
C PRO A 113 -5.57 -5.95 5.10
N LEU A 114 -6.48 -5.87 4.12
CA LEU A 114 -7.91 -5.65 4.40
C LEU A 114 -8.50 -6.71 5.35
N THR A 115 -8.01 -7.94 5.26
CA THR A 115 -8.39 -9.06 6.14
C THR A 115 -8.06 -8.82 7.62
N LEU A 116 -7.02 -8.04 7.91
CA LEU A 116 -6.66 -7.65 9.28
C LEU A 116 -7.44 -6.41 9.73
N TYR A 117 -7.70 -5.46 8.83
CA TYR A 117 -8.46 -4.25 9.13
C TYR A 117 -9.90 -4.57 9.57
N GLU A 118 -10.62 -5.40 8.81
CA GLU A 118 -11.99 -5.83 9.14
C GLU A 118 -12.07 -6.56 10.49
N LYS A 119 -11.02 -7.29 10.86
CA LYS A 119 -10.94 -7.98 12.16
C LYS A 119 -10.78 -6.99 13.32
N THR A 120 -10.08 -5.89 13.11
CA THR A 120 -9.86 -4.86 14.13
C THR A 120 -11.14 -4.05 14.36
N GLU A 121 -11.83 -3.60 13.30
CA GLU A 121 -13.10 -2.89 13.42
C GLU A 121 -14.19 -3.74 14.10
N ALA A 122 -14.22 -5.06 13.84
CA ALA A 122 -15.17 -5.96 14.48
C ALA A 122 -14.95 -6.15 16.00
N MET A 123 -13.82 -5.66 16.55
CA MET A 123 -13.51 -5.71 17.98
C MET A 123 -13.66 -4.38 18.71
N GLU A 124 -13.91 -3.27 18.01
CA GLU A 124 -14.26 -2.00 18.65
C GLU A 124 -15.77 -1.97 18.96
N PRO A 125 -16.17 -1.77 20.24
CA PRO A 125 -17.56 -1.87 20.70
C PRO A 125 -18.45 -0.67 20.34
#